data_AF-A0A2D2CVC1-F1
#
_entry.id   AF-A0A2D2CVC1-F1
#
_cell.length_a   1.000
_cell.length_b   1.000
_cell.length_c   1.000
_cell.angle_alpha   90.00
_cell.angle_beta   90.00
_cell.angle_gamma   90.00
#
_symmetry.space_group_name_H-M   'P 1'
#
loop_
_entity.id
_entity.type
_entity.pdbx_description
1 polymer ?
#
loop_
_entity_poly.entity_id
_entity_poly.type
_entity_poly.pdbx_seq_one_letter_code
_entity_poly.pdbx_strand_id
1 'polypeptide(L)'
;MRIMANLFLAGLAAAAPAFAGPTDPIYGVWMRDGHNQKLEFFDCEGHLCARGYFPPPPPGAQPALIFRYATRIEPNKWKGDLFNPENGKIYSGTVTLDSPTRLTLTGCLIAFLCQSEGWSKVPVEPPAPSQKSPTPRRRVNNP
;
A
#
# COMPACT_ATOMS: atom_id res chain seq x y z
N MET A 1 -26.07 -57.11 -26.95
CA MET A 1 -24.76 -57.00 -26.26
C MET A 1 -24.22 -55.60 -26.55
N ARG A 2 -24.24 -54.67 -25.59
CA ARG A 2 -23.80 -53.27 -25.78
C ARG A 2 -22.40 -53.12 -25.17
N ILE A 3 -21.41 -52.79 -25.99
CA ILE A 3 -20.05 -52.48 -25.53
C ILE A 3 -20.05 -51.00 -25.12
N MET A 4 -19.90 -50.73 -23.82
CA MET A 4 -19.63 -49.38 -23.31
C MET A 4 -18.12 -49.11 -23.46
N ALA A 5 -17.75 -48.22 -24.37
CA ALA A 5 -16.39 -47.71 -24.46
C ALA A 5 -16.25 -46.48 -23.53
N ASN A 6 -15.60 -46.67 -22.39
CA ASN A 6 -15.21 -45.56 -21.52
C ASN A 6 -14.01 -44.82 -22.13
N LEU A 7 -14.28 -43.65 -22.70
CA LEU A 7 -13.25 -42.67 -23.04
C LEU A 7 -12.86 -41.93 -21.75
N PHE A 8 -11.71 -42.29 -21.18
CA PHE A 8 -11.03 -41.46 -20.18
C PHE A 8 -10.36 -40.28 -20.89
N LEU A 9 -10.95 -39.09 -20.78
CA LEU A 9 -10.28 -37.84 -21.15
C LEU A 9 -9.38 -37.41 -19.98
N ALA A 10 -8.07 -37.56 -20.14
CA ALA A 10 -7.08 -36.98 -19.23
C ALA A 10 -6.97 -35.46 -19.50
N GLY A 11 -7.55 -34.63 -18.63
CA GLY A 11 -7.44 -33.18 -18.72
C GLY A 11 -6.04 -32.70 -18.32
N LEU A 12 -5.30 -32.09 -19.25
CA LEU A 12 -4.09 -31.32 -18.94
C LEU A 12 -4.49 -30.02 -18.23
N ALA A 13 -4.13 -29.89 -16.95
CA ALA A 13 -4.18 -28.62 -16.24
C ALA A 13 -2.97 -27.76 -16.65
N ALA A 14 -3.18 -26.72 -17.46
CA ALA A 14 -2.17 -25.71 -17.74
C ALA A 14 -2.06 -24.76 -16.53
N ALA A 15 -0.96 -24.86 -15.77
CA ALA A 15 -0.64 -23.88 -14.74
C ALA A 15 -0.12 -22.60 -15.40
N ALA A 16 -0.91 -21.53 -15.37
CA ALA A 16 -0.45 -20.21 -15.82
C ALA A 16 0.55 -19.63 -14.79
N PRO A 17 1.68 -19.04 -15.22
CA PRO A 17 2.58 -18.34 -14.31
C PRO A 17 1.90 -17.07 -13.78
N ALA A 18 1.86 -16.93 -12.45
CA ALA A 18 1.52 -15.66 -11.81
C ALA A 18 2.71 -14.71 -11.97
N PHE A 19 2.66 -13.83 -12.96
CA PHE A 19 3.62 -12.74 -13.07
C PHE A 19 3.29 -11.68 -12.03
N ALA A 20 4.05 -11.66 -10.93
CA ALA A 20 4.18 -10.47 -10.11
C ALA A 20 5.11 -9.50 -10.87
N GLY A 21 4.52 -8.55 -11.60
CA GLY A 21 5.28 -7.46 -12.21
C GLY A 21 6.02 -6.65 -11.14
N PRO A 22 7.13 -5.98 -11.48
CA PRO A 22 7.83 -5.12 -10.54
C PRO A 22 6.89 -3.99 -10.10
N THR A 23 6.43 -4.03 -8.86
CA THR A 23 5.72 -2.93 -8.22
C THR A 23 6.70 -1.80 -8.00
N ASP A 24 6.38 -0.59 -8.46
CA ASP A 24 7.23 0.58 -8.20
C ASP A 24 7.52 0.69 -6.68
N PRO A 25 8.80 0.81 -6.27
CA PRO A 25 9.18 0.90 -4.88
C PRO A 25 8.55 2.07 -4.12
N ILE A 26 7.89 3.03 -4.80
CA ILE A 26 7.10 4.05 -4.12
C ILE A 26 5.88 3.50 -3.37
N TYR A 27 5.26 2.42 -3.87
CA TYR A 27 4.01 1.91 -3.30
C TYR A 27 4.21 1.27 -1.94
N GLY A 28 3.18 1.36 -1.09
CA GLY A 28 3.16 0.80 0.26
C GLY A 28 3.15 1.86 1.36
N VAL A 29 3.38 1.43 2.59
CA VAL A 29 3.28 2.28 3.78
C VAL A 29 4.63 2.91 4.12
N TRP A 30 4.60 4.19 4.42
CA TRP A 30 5.75 5.01 4.79
C TRP A 30 5.47 5.71 6.11
N MET A 31 6.50 5.84 6.94
CA MET A 31 6.43 6.50 8.23
C MET A 31 7.29 7.76 8.19
N ARG A 32 6.75 8.87 8.70
CA ARG A 32 7.46 10.13 8.79
C ARG A 32 8.59 10.03 9.81
N ASP A 33 9.78 10.49 9.45
CA ASP A 33 10.93 10.44 10.34
C ASP A 33 10.66 11.23 11.64
N GLY A 34 10.89 10.63 12.80
CA GLY A 34 10.68 11.26 14.11
C GLY A 34 9.22 11.37 14.56
N HIS A 35 8.26 10.82 13.80
CA HIS A 35 6.82 10.90 14.11
C HIS A 35 6.10 9.56 13.87
N ASN A 36 4.90 9.40 14.43
CA ASN A 36 4.05 8.22 14.24
C ASN A 36 3.11 8.33 13.02
N GLN A 37 3.22 9.39 12.23
CA GLN A 37 2.37 9.62 11.07
C GLN A 37 2.74 8.66 9.95
N LYS A 38 1.73 8.01 9.36
CA LYS A 38 1.89 7.08 8.24
C LYS A 38 1.10 7.56 7.03
N LEU A 39 1.72 7.42 5.86
CA LEU A 39 1.09 7.54 4.56
C LEU A 39 1.20 6.21 3.84
N GLU A 40 0.13 5.81 3.15
CA GLU A 40 0.17 4.68 2.24
C GLU A 40 0.05 5.20 0.81
N PHE A 41 1.11 4.99 0.02
CA PHE A 41 1.17 5.32 -1.39
C PHE A 41 0.59 4.18 -2.23
N PHE A 42 -0.29 4.53 -3.16
CA PHE A 42 -1.02 3.58 -4.00
C PHE A 42 -1.34 4.19 -5.38
N ASP A 43 -1.68 3.33 -6.33
CA ASP A 43 -2.18 3.76 -7.64
C ASP A 43 -3.66 4.17 -7.54
N CYS A 44 -3.97 5.37 -8.01
CA CYS A 44 -5.32 5.89 -8.13
C CYS A 44 -5.54 6.32 -9.60
N GLU A 45 -6.13 5.44 -10.39
CA GLU A 45 -6.43 5.72 -11.80
C GLU A 45 -5.16 6.08 -12.61
N GLY A 46 -4.04 5.40 -12.36
CA GLY A 46 -2.76 5.67 -13.03
C GLY A 46 -1.99 6.86 -12.47
N HIS A 47 -2.49 7.52 -11.43
CA HIS A 47 -1.77 8.54 -10.69
C HIS A 47 -1.23 7.99 -9.36
N LEU A 48 -0.17 8.63 -8.85
CA LEU A 48 0.29 8.35 -7.50
C LEU A 48 -0.60 9.09 -6.50
N CYS A 49 -1.21 8.34 -5.59
CA CYS A 49 -1.96 8.88 -4.46
C CYS A 49 -1.35 8.43 -3.13
N ALA A 50 -1.64 9.19 -2.07
CA ALA A 50 -1.34 8.79 -0.70
C ALA A 50 -2.52 9.03 0.24
N ARG A 51 -2.86 8.03 1.04
CA ARG A 51 -3.86 8.17 2.12
C ARG A 51 -3.18 8.22 3.49
N GLY A 52 -3.71 9.06 4.37
CA GLY A 52 -3.18 9.25 5.73
C GLY A 52 -4.12 8.70 6.79
N TYR A 53 -3.55 8.06 7.80
CA TYR A 53 -4.29 7.45 8.93
C TYR A 53 -4.22 8.29 10.22
N PHE A 54 -3.65 9.50 10.14
CA PHE A 54 -3.57 10.44 11.24
C PHE A 54 -4.08 11.83 10.82
N PRO A 55 -5.04 12.44 11.56
CA PRO A 55 -5.82 11.81 12.63
C PRO A 55 -6.60 10.59 12.11
N PRO A 56 -6.94 9.61 12.98
CA PRO A 56 -7.73 8.46 12.57
C PRO A 56 -9.07 8.90 11.95
N PRO A 57 -9.54 8.25 10.87
CA PRO A 57 -10.84 8.60 10.29
C PRO A 57 -11.98 8.27 11.29
N PRO A 58 -13.10 9.01 11.24
CA PRO A 58 -14.30 8.65 11.98
C PRO A 58 -14.76 7.21 11.68
N PRO A 59 -15.50 6.55 12.60
CA PRO A 59 -16.04 5.21 12.35
C PRO A 59 -16.83 5.16 11.02
N GLY A 60 -16.45 4.24 10.13
CA GLY A 60 -17.08 4.07 8.83
C GLY A 60 -16.62 5.05 7.73
N ALA A 61 -15.76 6.02 8.05
CA ALA A 61 -15.18 6.93 7.06
C ALA A 61 -13.87 6.37 6.46
N GLN A 62 -13.58 6.75 5.22
CA GLN A 62 -12.30 6.43 4.59
C GLN A 62 -11.18 7.36 5.11
N PRO A 63 -9.91 6.89 5.13
CA PRO A 63 -8.77 7.75 5.42
C PRO A 63 -8.66 8.92 4.43
N ALA A 64 -8.17 10.06 4.89
CA ALA A 64 -8.04 11.25 4.05
C ALA A 64 -7.02 11.04 2.93
N LEU A 65 -7.34 11.51 1.72
CA LEU A 65 -6.39 11.55 0.60
C LEU A 65 -5.47 12.77 0.77
N ILE A 66 -4.24 12.50 1.18
CA ILE A 66 -3.21 13.49 1.51
C ILE A 66 -2.45 13.92 0.26
N PHE A 67 -2.00 12.98 -0.56
CA PHE A 67 -1.36 13.28 -1.85
C PHE A 67 -2.29 12.83 -2.97
N ARG A 68 -2.68 13.76 -3.85
CA ARG A 68 -3.77 13.55 -4.82
C ARG A 68 -3.25 13.70 -6.25
N TYR A 69 -3.62 12.73 -7.08
CA TYR A 69 -3.47 12.76 -8.54
C TYR A 69 -2.04 13.13 -9.00
N ALA A 70 -1.02 12.65 -8.30
CA ALA A 70 0.35 13.06 -8.61
C ALA A 70 0.86 12.38 -9.88
N THR A 71 1.41 13.19 -10.76
CA THR A 71 1.97 12.76 -12.05
C THR A 71 3.47 12.57 -11.91
N ARG A 72 4.01 11.51 -12.53
CA ARG A 72 5.45 11.29 -12.58
C ARG A 72 6.09 12.35 -13.49
N ILE A 73 7.03 13.12 -12.94
CA ILE A 73 7.74 14.19 -13.66
C ILE A 73 9.20 13.82 -13.95
N GLU A 74 9.78 12.90 -13.17
CA GLU A 74 11.10 12.30 -13.38
C GLU A 74 11.03 10.82 -12.92
N PRO A 75 11.98 9.95 -13.28
CA PRO A 75 11.90 8.51 -12.96
C PRO A 75 11.59 8.18 -11.51
N ASN A 76 12.10 8.97 -10.56
CA ASN A 76 11.90 8.80 -9.12
C ASN A 76 11.13 9.98 -8.48
N LYS A 77 10.35 10.73 -9.26
CA LYS A 77 9.73 11.97 -8.78
C LYS A 77 8.32 12.19 -9.30
N TRP A 78 7.43 12.60 -8.41
CA TRP A 78 6.03 12.86 -8.69
C TRP A 78 5.60 14.21 -8.15
N LYS A 79 4.69 14.88 -8.86
CA LYS A 79 4.12 16.16 -8.45
C LYS A 79 2.60 16.11 -8.51
N GLY A 80 1.95 16.62 -7.46
CA GLY A 80 0.50 16.65 -7.34
C GLY A 80 0.05 17.55 -6.20
N ASP A 81 -1.20 17.38 -5.79
CA ASP A 81 -1.80 18.18 -4.72
C ASP A 81 -1.53 17.55 -3.36
N LEU A 82 -1.07 18.36 -2.41
CA LEU A 82 -0.83 17.97 -1.03
C LEU A 82 -1.87 18.61 -0.12
N PHE A 83 -2.83 17.83 0.35
CA PHE A 83 -3.87 18.25 1.28
C PHE A 83 -3.40 18.15 2.73
N ASN A 84 -3.53 19.24 3.49
CA ASN A 84 -3.29 19.24 4.93
C ASN A 84 -4.64 19.14 5.69
N PRO A 85 -4.92 18.02 6.38
CA PRO A 85 -6.16 17.83 7.10
C PRO A 85 -6.31 18.73 8.35
N GLU A 86 -5.21 19.26 8.89
CA GLU A 86 -5.24 20.12 10.09
C GLU A 86 -5.81 21.50 9.79
N ASN A 87 -5.61 22.02 8.58
CA ASN A 87 -6.07 23.36 8.19
C ASN A 87 -7.00 23.37 6.95
N GLY A 88 -7.25 22.21 6.35
CA GLY A 88 -8.13 22.05 5.19
C GLY A 88 -7.59 22.60 3.87
N LYS A 89 -6.31 23.02 3.80
CA LYS A 89 -5.72 23.62 2.61
C LYS A 89 -5.03 22.61 1.70
N ILE A 90 -4.90 22.97 0.44
CA ILE A 90 -4.16 22.23 -0.58
C ILE A 90 -2.92 23.04 -0.97
N TYR A 91 -1.79 22.35 -1.06
CA TYR A 91 -0.46 22.87 -1.39
C TYR A 91 0.07 22.15 -2.63
N SER A 92 1.06 22.73 -3.31
CA SER A 92 1.82 21.98 -4.31
C SER A 92 2.72 20.98 -3.57
N GLY A 93 2.57 19.70 -3.86
CA GLY A 93 3.39 18.63 -3.29
C GLY A 93 4.31 17.99 -4.31
N THR A 94 5.52 17.62 -3.89
CA THR A 94 6.45 16.81 -4.66
C THR A 94 6.94 15.66 -3.80
N VAL A 95 6.95 14.46 -4.36
CA VAL A 95 7.59 13.28 -3.74
C VAL A 95 8.79 12.91 -4.58
N THR A 96 9.94 12.78 -3.93
CA THR A 96 11.16 12.22 -4.50
C THR A 96 11.48 10.93 -3.79
N LEU A 97 11.59 9.83 -4.54
CA LEU A 97 12.05 8.55 -4.01
C LEU A 97 13.58 8.55 -4.04
N ASP A 98 14.19 8.72 -2.87
CA ASP A 98 15.64 8.83 -2.69
C ASP A 98 16.31 7.45 -2.75
N SER A 99 15.63 6.42 -2.22
CA SER A 99 16.01 5.01 -2.31
C SER A 99 14.77 4.12 -2.19
N PRO A 100 14.86 2.79 -2.39
CA PRO A 100 13.71 1.91 -2.18
C PRO A 100 13.08 1.95 -0.77
N THR A 101 13.79 2.54 0.21
CA THR A 101 13.35 2.64 1.61
C THR A 101 13.34 4.06 2.16
N ARG A 102 13.68 5.07 1.35
CA ARG A 102 13.72 6.49 1.75
C ARG A 102 13.06 7.36 0.69
N LEU A 103 12.20 8.28 1.13
CA LEU A 103 11.66 9.32 0.27
C LEU A 103 11.65 10.66 0.99
N THR A 104 11.59 11.72 0.19
CA THR A 104 11.39 13.09 0.63
C THR A 104 10.05 13.59 0.08
N LEU A 105 9.19 14.08 0.97
CA LEU A 105 7.94 14.77 0.61
C LEU A 105 8.13 16.27 0.84
N THR A 106 7.94 17.07 -0.20
CA THR A 106 8.06 18.53 -0.14
C THR A 106 6.71 19.17 -0.41
N GLY A 107 6.22 20.01 0.49
CA GLY A 107 5.03 20.85 0.31
C GLY A 107 5.42 22.32 0.14
N CYS A 108 4.83 23.02 -0.82
CA CYS A 108 5.07 24.44 -1.08
C CYS A 108 3.76 25.23 -1.01
N LEU A 109 3.73 26.30 -0.19
CA LEU A 109 2.60 27.24 -0.13
C LEU A 109 2.61 28.20 -1.32
N ILE A 110 3.78 28.67 -1.70
CA ILE A 110 4.06 29.47 -2.89
C ILE A 110 5.36 28.96 -3.50
N ALA A 111 5.68 29.36 -4.73
CA ALA A 111 6.74 28.76 -5.55
C ALA A 111 8.10 28.56 -4.85
N PHE A 112 8.45 29.38 -3.86
CA PHE A 112 9.72 29.32 -3.13
C PHE A 112 9.57 29.02 -1.62
N LEU A 113 8.37 29.06 -1.05
CA LEU A 113 8.17 28.79 0.38
C LEU A 113 7.74 27.34 0.57
N CYS A 114 8.74 26.48 0.73
CA CYS A 114 8.57 25.04 0.80
C CYS A 114 9.12 24.46 2.11
N GLN A 115 8.53 23.35 2.55
CA GLN A 115 9.02 22.53 3.64
C GLN A 115 9.17 21.09 3.14
N SER A 116 10.22 20.41 3.59
CA SER A 116 10.51 19.03 3.21
C SER A 116 10.52 18.13 4.44
N GLU A 117 10.03 16.92 4.26
CA GLU A 117 9.90 15.90 5.29
C GLU A 117 10.52 14.60 4.78
N GLY A 118 11.32 13.95 5.62
CA GLY A 118 11.89 12.63 5.36
C GLY A 118 10.92 11.53 5.79
N TRP A 119 10.83 10.48 4.98
CA TRP A 119 10.00 9.32 5.26
C TRP A 119 10.77 8.03 5.02
N SER A 120 10.53 7.07 5.91
CA SER A 120 11.13 5.74 5.86
C SER A 120 10.08 4.70 5.53
N LYS A 121 10.40 3.78 4.62
CA LYS A 121 9.46 2.73 4.22
C LYS A 121 9.23 1.78 5.38
N VAL A 122 7.96 1.45 5.64
CA VAL A 122 7.60 0.43 6.63
C VAL A 122 7.78 -0.94 5.95
N PRO A 123 8.65 -1.82 6.47
CA PRO A 123 8.74 -3.18 5.96
C PRO A 123 7.39 -3.87 6.10
N VAL A 124 6.91 -4.49 5.02
CA VAL A 124 5.78 -5.42 5.15
C VAL A 124 6.33 -6.63 5.90
N GLU A 125 5.91 -6.81 7.15
CA GLU A 125 6.28 -8.01 7.89
C GLU A 125 5.76 -9.22 7.10
N PRO A 126 6.62 -10.20 6.75
CA PRO A 126 6.15 -11.41 6.11
C PRO A 126 5.01 -12.00 6.94
N PRO A 127 3.94 -12.53 6.31
CA PRO A 127 2.86 -13.15 7.06
C PRO A 127 3.47 -14.18 8.02
N ALA A 128 3.25 -13.99 9.32
CA ALA A 128 3.76 -14.90 10.33
C ALA A 128 3.41 -16.34 9.92
N PRO A 129 4.35 -17.30 10.03
CA PRO A 129 4.07 -18.68 9.67
C PRO A 129 2.82 -19.12 10.42
N SER A 130 1.79 -19.50 9.67
CA SER A 130 0.47 -19.91 10.15
C SER A 130 0.64 -20.82 11.38
N GLN A 131 0.37 -20.27 12.57
CA GLN A 131 0.31 -21.08 13.78
C GLN A 131 -0.89 -22.01 13.58
N LYS A 132 -0.61 -23.30 13.33
CA LYS A 132 -1.63 -24.35 13.29
C LYS A 132 -2.57 -24.14 14.48
N SER A 133 -3.87 -23.98 14.22
CA SER A 133 -4.88 -23.82 15.25
C SER A 133 -4.64 -24.84 16.37
N PRO A 134 -4.67 -24.44 17.66
CA PRO A 134 -4.50 -25.39 18.74
C PRO A 134 -5.58 -26.45 18.62
N THR A 135 -5.19 -27.73 18.49
CA THR A 135 -6.11 -28.86 18.55
C THR A 135 -7.01 -28.70 19.78
N PRO A 136 -8.35 -28.79 19.65
CA PRO A 136 -9.24 -28.64 20.79
C PRO A 136 -8.87 -29.69 21.86
N ARG A 137 -8.38 -29.23 23.01
CA ARG A 137 -8.15 -30.11 24.17
C ARG A 137 -9.51 -30.67 24.57
N ARG A 138 -9.71 -31.98 24.40
CA ARG A 138 -10.93 -32.68 24.82
C ARG A 138 -11.11 -32.46 26.32
N ARG A 139 -12.18 -31.77 26.71
CA ARG A 139 -12.55 -31.55 28.11
C ARG A 139 -12.85 -32.92 28.73
N VAL A 140 -11.94 -33.45 29.54
CA VAL A 140 -12.24 -34.60 30.40
C VAL A 140 -13.10 -34.08 31.54
N ASN A 141 -14.41 -34.35 31.47
CA ASN A 141 -15.28 -34.23 32.62
C ASN A 141 -15.11 -35.52 33.43
N ASN A 142 -14.74 -35.41 34.70
CA ASN A 142 -14.75 -36.53 35.65
C ASN A 142 -16.03 -36.41 36.52
N PRO A 143 -16.65 -37.53 36.95
CA PRO A 143 -17.99 -37.55 37.55
C PRO A 143 -18.03 -37.00 38.97
#